data_AF-A0A352RDC5-F1
#
_entry.id   AF-A0A352RDC5-F1
#
_cell.length_a   1.000
_cell.length_b   1.000
_cell.length_c   1.000
_cell.angle_alpha   90.00
_cell.angle_beta   90.00
_cell.angle_gamma   90.00
#
_symmetry.space_group_name_H-M   'P 1'
#
loop_
_entity.id
_entity.type
_entity.pdbx_description
1 polymer ?
#
loop_
_entity_poly.entity_id
_entity_poly.type
_entity_poly.pdbx_seq_one_letter_code
_entity_poly.pdbx_strand_id
1 'polypeptide(L)'
;MISTNEEFCNESKKFLNKEWIYFNIDSPFDIENLAKEYVRNNPNFKYKDDVEAGVLVNCLEESGYIQLSEIKNHKRLYNLTKKGIDFISKKQTTI
;
A
#
# COMPACT_ATOMS: atom_id res chain seq x y z
N MET A 1 3.20 8.02 -16.99
CA MET A 1 4.19 7.20 -16.29
C MET A 1 4.51 7.93 -15.01
N ILE A 2 4.44 7.27 -13.86
CA ILE A 2 4.55 7.89 -12.54
C ILE A 2 5.97 8.44 -12.38
N SER A 3 6.08 9.70 -11.97
CA SER A 3 7.36 10.43 -11.90
C SER A 3 7.45 11.41 -10.74
N THR A 4 6.32 11.73 -10.10
CA THR A 4 6.24 12.68 -8.98
C THR A 4 5.72 12.02 -7.72
N ASN A 5 6.09 12.57 -6.55
CA ASN A 5 5.61 12.07 -5.26
C ASN A 5 4.08 12.09 -5.17
N GLU A 6 3.42 13.11 -5.74
CA GLU A 6 1.97 13.20 -5.78
C GLU A 6 1.34 12.06 -6.58
N GLU A 7 1.89 11.73 -7.75
CA GLU A 7 1.43 10.60 -8.56
C GLU A 7 1.62 9.27 -7.80
N PHE A 8 2.76 9.09 -7.12
CA PHE A 8 3.00 7.93 -6.26
C PHE A 8 1.96 7.83 -5.14
N CYS A 9 1.70 8.91 -4.43
CA CYS A 9 0.74 8.90 -3.31
C CYS A 9 -0.71 8.77 -3.77
N ASN A 10 -1.04 9.17 -5.00
CA ASN A 10 -2.35 8.89 -5.59
C ASN A 10 -2.45 7.43 -6.05
N GLU A 11 -1.39 6.88 -6.63
CA GLU A 11 -1.35 5.48 -7.03
C GLU A 11 -1.33 4.53 -5.81
N SER A 12 -0.70 4.93 -4.70
CA SER A 12 -0.65 4.13 -3.48
C SER A 12 -2.04 3.92 -2.87
N LYS A 13 -2.92 4.92 -2.97
CA LYS A 13 -4.34 4.78 -2.59
C LYS A 13 -5.07 3.78 -3.48
N LYS A 14 -4.77 3.75 -4.78
CA LYS A 14 -5.35 2.75 -5.70
C LYS A 14 -4.86 1.35 -5.39
N PHE A 15 -3.55 1.21 -5.12
CA PHE A 15 -2.92 -0.02 -4.66
C PHE A 15 -3.58 -0.53 -3.37
N LEU A 16 -3.70 0.31 -2.34
CA LEU A 16 -4.36 -0.06 -1.09
C LEU A 16 -5.81 -0.52 -1.33
N ASN A 17 -6.54 0.17 -2.20
CA ASN A 17 -7.91 -0.21 -2.56
C ASN A 17 -8.01 -1.45 -3.47
N LYS A 18 -6.93 -1.93 -4.07
CA LYS A 18 -6.93 -3.17 -4.86
C LYS A 18 -6.60 -4.37 -3.99
N GLU A 19 -5.62 -4.22 -3.11
CA GLU A 19 -5.09 -5.31 -2.30
C GLU A 19 -5.79 -5.49 -0.95
N TRP A 20 -6.78 -4.65 -0.61
CA TRP A 20 -7.46 -4.69 0.69
C TRP A 20 -8.07 -6.05 1.06
N ILE A 21 -8.47 -6.83 0.06
CA ILE A 21 -9.01 -8.19 0.26
C ILE A 21 -8.01 -9.14 0.94
N TYR A 22 -6.71 -8.83 0.86
CA TYR A 22 -5.65 -9.62 1.48
C TYR A 22 -5.25 -9.12 2.87
N PHE A 23 -5.79 -7.97 3.32
CA PHE A 23 -5.48 -7.43 4.63
C PHE A 23 -6.49 -7.95 5.66
N ASN A 24 -6.02 -8.83 6.53
CA ASN A 24 -6.74 -9.11 7.77
C ASN A 24 -6.52 -7.92 8.72
N ILE A 25 -7.60 -7.21 9.06
CA ILE A 25 -7.55 -6.01 9.91
C ILE A 25 -6.93 -6.31 11.29
N ASP A 26 -7.08 -7.54 11.77
CA ASP A 26 -6.64 -7.96 13.10
C ASP A 26 -5.21 -8.54 13.12
N SER A 27 -4.51 -8.57 11.98
CA SER A 27 -3.17 -9.16 11.88
C SER A 27 -2.20 -8.29 11.08
N PRO A 28 -0.94 -8.14 11.54
CA PRO A 28 0.10 -7.52 10.74
C PRO A 28 0.31 -8.24 9.41
N PHE A 29 0.58 -7.48 8.35
CA PHE A 29 0.76 -8.00 6.99
C PHE A 29 2.00 -7.43 6.29
N ASP A 30 2.52 -8.22 5.36
CA ASP A 30 3.67 -7.88 4.50
C ASP A 30 3.18 -7.15 3.26
N ILE A 31 3.05 -5.82 3.37
CA ILE A 31 2.59 -4.97 2.26
C ILE A 31 3.67 -4.75 1.20
N GLU A 32 4.95 -4.89 1.55
CA GLU A 32 6.06 -4.65 0.62
C GLU A 32 6.06 -5.65 -0.53
N ASN A 33 5.80 -6.94 -0.25
CA ASN A 33 5.71 -7.94 -1.31
C ASN A 33 4.53 -7.69 -2.26
N LEU A 34 3.38 -7.27 -1.72
CA LEU A 34 2.22 -6.89 -2.52
C LEU A 34 2.53 -5.66 -3.39
N ALA A 35 3.24 -4.67 -2.84
CA ALA A 35 3.65 -3.47 -3.59
C ALA A 35 4.61 -3.83 -4.73
N LYS A 36 5.57 -4.74 -4.50
CA LYS A 36 6.49 -5.22 -5.55
C LYS A 36 5.73 -5.89 -6.70
N GLU A 37 4.76 -6.74 -6.38
CA GLU A 37 3.94 -7.39 -7.41
C GLU A 37 3.09 -6.37 -8.18
N TYR A 38 2.46 -5.43 -7.47
CA TYR A 38 1.66 -4.36 -8.07
C TYR A 38 2.48 -3.52 -9.05
N VAL A 39 3.66 -3.09 -8.64
CA VAL A 39 4.58 -2.26 -9.43
C VAL A 39 5.04 -2.99 -10.70
N ARG A 40 5.43 -4.27 -10.59
CA ARG A 40 5.87 -5.06 -11.76
C ARG A 40 4.79 -5.21 -12.82
N ASN A 41 3.56 -5.42 -12.38
CA ASN A 41 2.42 -5.71 -13.25
C ASN A 41 1.69 -4.46 -13.75
N ASN A 42 1.95 -3.28 -13.17
CA ASN A 42 1.27 -2.05 -13.55
C ASN A 42 2.07 -1.26 -14.60
N PRO A 43 1.49 -0.96 -15.78
CA PRO A 43 2.19 -0.26 -16.86
C PRO A 43 2.50 1.22 -16.56
N ASN A 44 1.93 1.77 -15.48
CA ASN A 44 2.15 3.17 -15.12
C ASN A 44 3.52 3.41 -14.48
N PHE A 45 4.18 2.37 -13.98
CA PHE A 45 5.51 2.45 -13.36
C PHE A 45 6.62 2.37 -14.40
N LYS A 46 7.65 3.19 -14.19
CA LYS A 46 8.76 3.32 -15.13
C LYS A 46 9.79 2.23 -14.92
N TYR A 47 10.24 2.07 -13.69
CA TYR A 47 11.41 1.25 -13.36
C TYR A 47 11.03 -0.16 -12.92
N LYS A 48 9.80 -0.33 -12.42
CA LYS A 48 9.20 -1.58 -11.98
C LYS A 48 10.02 -2.30 -10.92
N ASP A 49 10.64 -1.52 -10.04
CA ASP A 49 11.64 -2.00 -9.09
C ASP A 49 11.18 -1.87 -7.62
N ASP A 50 12.06 -2.32 -6.72
CA ASP A 50 11.82 -2.30 -5.28
C ASP A 50 11.82 -0.88 -4.72
N VAL A 51 12.44 0.10 -5.41
CA VAL A 51 12.43 1.51 -5.00
C VAL A 51 11.04 2.10 -5.20
N GLU A 52 10.44 1.92 -6.37
CA GLU A 52 9.09 2.38 -6.65
C GLU A 52 8.04 1.71 -5.73
N ALA A 53 8.24 0.42 -5.41
CA ALA A 53 7.42 -0.29 -4.43
C ALA A 53 7.57 0.31 -3.02
N GLY A 54 8.80 0.60 -2.59
CA GLY A 54 9.07 1.26 -1.31
C GLY A 54 8.42 2.64 -1.21
N VAL A 55 8.46 3.43 -2.29
CA VAL A 55 7.81 4.76 -2.34
C VAL A 55 6.28 4.65 -2.18
N LEU A 56 5.64 3.65 -2.80
CA LEU A 56 4.19 3.42 -2.60
C LEU A 56 3.85 3.15 -1.13
N VAL A 57 4.63 2.27 -0.49
CA VAL A 57 4.42 1.90 0.92
C VAL A 57 4.66 3.11 1.82
N ASN A 58 5.74 3.87 1.60
CA ASN A 58 6.02 5.09 2.36
C ASN A 58 4.89 6.11 2.19
N CYS A 59 4.36 6.34 0.99
CA CYS A 59 3.22 7.22 0.79
C CYS A 59 1.99 6.81 1.63
N LEU A 60 1.75 5.51 1.80
CA LEU A 60 0.64 5.01 2.63
C LEU A 60 0.91 5.21 4.13
N GLU A 61 2.14 4.96 4.56
CA GLU A 61 2.59 5.14 5.95
C GLU A 61 2.56 6.62 6.35
N GLU A 62 3.16 7.51 5.56
CA GLU A 62 3.16 8.96 5.79
C GLU A 62 1.76 9.57 5.72
N SER A 63 0.91 9.05 4.83
CA SER A 63 -0.50 9.45 4.78
C SER A 63 -1.33 8.88 5.93
N GLY A 64 -0.77 7.99 6.76
CA GLY A 64 -1.40 7.40 7.93
C GLY A 64 -2.49 6.38 7.61
N TYR A 65 -2.44 5.71 6.45
CA TYR A 65 -3.37 4.61 6.12
C TYR A 65 -2.91 3.28 6.71
N ILE A 66 -1.59 3.11 6.81
CA ILE A 66 -0.95 1.97 7.45
C ILE A 66 0.03 2.48 8.51
N GLN A 67 0.38 1.62 9.45
CA GLN A 67 1.42 1.88 10.43
C GLN A 67 2.31 0.66 10.57
N LEU A 68 3.61 0.87 10.69
CA LEU A 68 4.54 -0.20 11.02
C LEU A 68 4.14 -0.81 12.38
N SER A 69 3.89 -2.12 12.39
CA SER A 69 3.51 -2.86 13.59
C SER A 69 4.73 -3.53 14.22
N GLU A 70 5.45 -4.32 13.43
CA GLU A 70 6.61 -5.07 13.91
C GLU A 70 7.61 -5.36 12.78
N ILE A 71 8.80 -5.78 13.15
CA ILE A 71 9.81 -6.28 12.23
C ILE A 71 10.12 -7.73 12.59
N LYS A 72 9.86 -8.66 11.68
CA LYS A 72 10.04 -10.10 11.90
C LYS A 72 10.77 -10.74 10.73
N ASN A 73 11.82 -11.51 10.99
CA ASN A 73 12.65 -12.14 9.95
C ASN A 73 13.12 -11.15 8.86
N HIS A 74 13.56 -9.96 9.28
CA HIS A 74 13.97 -8.84 8.40
C HIS A 74 12.86 -8.28 7.48
N LYS A 75 11.59 -8.60 7.74
CA LYS A 75 10.43 -8.04 7.05
C LYS A 75 9.71 -7.02 7.92
N ARG A 76 9.30 -5.89 7.33
CA ARG A 76 8.44 -4.89 7.96
C ARG A 76 6.99 -5.33 7.81
N LEU A 77 6.29 -5.53 8.92
CA LEU A 77 4.88 -5.89 8.95
C LEU A 77 4.05 -4.69 9.42
N TYR A 78 2.93 -4.48 8.76
CA TYR A 78 2.10 -3.30 8.92
C TYR A 78 0.70 -3.65 9.38
N ASN A 79 0.06 -2.75 10.12
CA ASN A 79 -1.38 -2.79 10.40
C ASN A 79 -2.09 -1.69 9.63
N LEU A 80 -3.35 -1.92 9.28
CA LEU A 80 -4.24 -0.85 8.84
C LEU A 80 -4.53 0.08 10.02
N THR A 81 -4.47 1.39 9.80
CA THR A 81 -4.95 2.36 10.79
C THR A 81 -6.47 2.49 10.67
N LYS A 82 -7.10 3.17 11.63
CA LYS A 82 -8.52 3.57 11.50
C LYS A 82 -8.78 4.31 10.19
N LYS A 83 -7.89 5.21 9.78
CA LYS A 83 -8.00 5.94 8.50
C LYS A 83 -7.89 5.01 7.30
N GLY A 84 -6.99 4.01 7.35
CA GLY A 84 -6.90 2.93 6.37
C GLY A 84 -8.19 2.15 6.23
N ILE A 85 -8.73 1.69 7.37
CA ILE A 85 -9.99 0.93 7.45
C ILE A 85 -11.16 1.77 6.91
N ASP A 86 -11.28 3.02 7.33
CA ASP A 86 -12.34 3.92 6.87
C ASP A 86 -12.26 4.16 5.35
N PHE A 87 -11.04 4.27 4.80
CA PHE A 87 -10.82 4.47 3.38
C PHE A 87 -11.28 3.26 2.55
N ILE A 88 -10.92 2.03 2.97
CA ILE A 88 -11.34 0.81 2.28
C ILE A 88 -12.84 0.52 2.49
N SER A 89 -13.38 0.81 3.67
CA SER A 89 -14.79 0.57 4.02
C SER A 89 -15.75 1.50 3.29
N LYS A 90 -15.38 2.78 3.10
CA LYS A 90 -16.19 3.76 2.35
C LYS A 90 -16.46 3.36 0.89
N LYS A 91 -15.65 2.46 0.33
CA LYS A 91 -15.83 1.94 -1.04
C LYS A 91 -16.79 0.75 -1.12
N GLN A 92 -17.06 0.04 -0.01
CA GLN A 92 -18.06 -1.04 0.00
C GLN A 92 -19.49 -0.52 -0.07
N THR A 93 -19.75 0.71 0.35
CA THR A 93 -21.11 1.29 0.40
C THR A 93 -21.58 1.92 -0.92
N THR A 94 -20.79 1.82 -1.99
CA THR A 94 -21.12 2.36 -3.34
C THR A 94 -21.27 1.23 -4.36
N ILE A 95 -22.04 0.20 -4.00
CA ILE A 95 -22.51 -0.86 -4.92
C ILE A 95 -24.04 -0.88 -4.85
#